data_AF-A0A9E2JUT4-F1
#
_entry.id   AF-A0A9E2JUT4-F1
#
_cell.length_a   1.000
_cell.length_b   1.000
_cell.length_c   1.000
_cell.angle_alpha   90.00
_cell.angle_beta   90.00
_cell.angle_gamma   90.00
#
_symmetry.space_group_name_H-M   'P 1'
#
loop_
_entity.id
_entity.type
_entity.pdbx_description
1 polymer ?
#
loop_
_entity_poly.entity_id
_entity_poly.type
_entity_poly.pdbx_seq_one_letter_code
_entity_poly.pdbx_strand_id
1 'polypeptide(L)'
;MQIGQKYLITPDNWFFAPDRENYHAAFGTVHAVVDSEMALGLKTNRNSTNWYVVIGDMIIAGCQIHYAMRADRFNPKPSQAVEIDHDGKRLVTENAITRIYNADASGLTAYVGIDQRSDKRE
;
A
#
# COMPACT_ATOMS: atom_id res chain seq x y z
N MET A 1 10.55 0.84 -6.85
CA MET A 1 10.37 -0.20 -5.80
C MET A 1 10.87 -1.51 -6.36
N GLN A 2 11.51 -2.37 -5.55
CA GLN A 2 12.04 -3.65 -6.02
C GLN A 2 10.99 -4.77 -5.83
N ILE A 3 10.74 -5.54 -6.90
CA ILE A 3 9.84 -6.70 -6.89
C ILE A 3 10.40 -7.77 -5.94
N GLY A 4 9.52 -8.44 -5.20
CA GLY A 4 9.84 -9.49 -4.23
C GLY A 4 10.27 -8.95 -2.86
N GLN A 5 10.43 -7.64 -2.69
CA GLN A 5 10.73 -7.03 -1.40
C GLN A 5 9.48 -6.51 -0.71
N LYS A 6 9.55 -6.45 0.63
CA LYS A 6 8.48 -5.91 1.46
C LYS A 6 8.62 -4.41 1.65
N TYR A 7 7.49 -3.73 1.57
CA TYR A 7 7.40 -2.29 1.72
C TYR A 7 6.24 -1.92 2.64
N LEU A 8 6.43 -0.83 3.38
CA LEU A 8 5.36 -0.05 3.99
C LEU A 8 5.05 1.12 3.08
N ILE A 9 3.84 1.16 2.54
CA ILE A 9 3.34 2.23 1.67
C ILE A 9 2.33 3.06 2.45
N THR A 10 2.53 4.36 2.52
CA THR A 10 1.57 5.30 3.12
C THR A 10 0.85 6.05 2.00
N PRO A 11 -0.47 5.85 1.84
CA PRO A 11 -1.24 6.68 0.93
C PRO A 11 -1.51 8.08 1.51
N ASP A 12 -1.98 9.01 0.66
CA ASP A 12 -2.41 10.35 1.07
C ASP A 12 -3.68 10.35 1.94
N ASN A 13 -4.52 9.31 1.80
CA ASN A 13 -5.81 9.20 2.47
C ASN A 13 -5.99 7.86 3.18
N TRP A 14 -6.90 7.83 4.15
CA TRP A 14 -7.41 6.59 4.75
C TRP A 14 -8.17 5.74 3.73
N PHE A 15 -8.11 4.42 3.88
CA PHE A 15 -8.87 3.47 3.06
C PHE A 15 -9.50 2.36 3.91
N PHE A 16 -10.60 1.81 3.42
CA PHE A 16 -11.26 0.64 3.99
C PHE A 16 -10.64 -0.65 3.45
N ALA A 17 -10.41 -1.63 4.32
CA ALA A 17 -10.01 -2.98 3.90
C ALA A 17 -11.18 -3.99 4.04
N PRO A 18 -11.04 -5.23 3.51
CA PRO A 18 -12.12 -6.24 3.53
C PRO A 18 -12.61 -6.66 4.92
N ASP A 19 -11.82 -6.39 5.96
CA ASP A 19 -12.17 -6.61 7.37
C ASP A 19 -13.09 -5.51 7.96
N ARG A 20 -13.47 -4.52 7.14
CA ARG A 20 -14.32 -3.36 7.49
C ARG A 20 -13.63 -2.32 8.36
N GLU A 21 -12.32 -2.41 8.53
CA GLU A 21 -11.53 -1.44 9.27
C GLU A 21 -10.88 -0.40 8.34
N ASN A 22 -10.50 0.74 8.92
CA ASN A 22 -9.82 1.82 8.23
C ASN A 22 -8.31 1.81 8.50
N TYR A 23 -7.53 2.06 7.45
CA TYR A 23 -6.07 1.99 7.46
C TYR A 23 -5.46 3.23 6.81
N HIS A 24 -4.23 3.57 7.23
CA HIS A 24 -3.47 4.70 6.68
C HIS A 24 -2.09 4.25 6.13
N ALA A 25 -1.88 2.94 6.04
CA ALA A 25 -0.72 2.36 5.38
C ALA A 25 -1.02 0.91 5.00
N ALA A 26 -0.31 0.41 3.99
CA ALA A 26 -0.29 -0.99 3.61
C ALA A 26 1.14 -1.53 3.71
N PHE A 27 1.30 -2.67 4.37
CA PHE A 27 2.55 -3.42 4.43
C PHE A 27 2.39 -4.75 3.71
N GLY A 28 3.33 -5.08 2.84
CA GLY A 28 3.29 -6.34 2.10
C GLY A 28 4.41 -6.47 1.07
N THR A 29 4.38 -7.57 0.35
CA THR A 29 5.36 -7.91 -0.69
C THR A 29 4.97 -7.26 -2.01
N VAL A 30 5.91 -6.54 -2.63
CA VAL A 30 5.69 -5.93 -3.95
C VAL A 30 5.79 -7.00 -5.04
N HIS A 31 4.71 -7.19 -5.77
CA HIS A 31 4.64 -8.17 -6.87
C HIS A 31 4.88 -7.53 -8.23
N ALA A 32 4.45 -6.28 -8.43
CA ALA A 32 4.64 -5.57 -9.68
C ALA A 32 4.52 -4.05 -9.53
N VAL A 33 5.09 -3.32 -10.48
CA VAL A 33 4.83 -1.90 -10.73
C VAL A 33 4.45 -1.79 -12.19
N VAL A 34 3.20 -1.43 -12.47
CA VAL A 34 2.58 -1.56 -13.80
C VAL A 34 1.82 -0.31 -14.19
N ASP A 35 1.50 -0.14 -15.46
CA ASP A 35 0.65 0.96 -15.94
C ASP A 35 -0.86 0.68 -15.75
N SER A 36 -1.69 1.66 -16.12
CA SER A 36 -3.16 1.52 -16.06
C SER A 36 -3.73 0.45 -16.98
N GLU A 37 -3.10 0.19 -18.12
CA GLU A 37 -3.56 -0.79 -19.09
C GLU A 37 -3.37 -2.21 -18.56
N MET A 38 -2.22 -2.49 -17.96
CA MET A 38 -1.94 -3.77 -17.29
C MET A 38 -2.71 -3.96 -15.98
N ALA A 39 -2.85 -2.90 -15.18
CA ALA A 39 -3.52 -2.98 -13.88
C ALA A 39 -5.05 -3.08 -14.00
N LEU A 40 -5.65 -2.29 -14.89
CA LEU A 40 -7.10 -2.08 -14.95
C LEU A 40 -7.72 -2.43 -16.31
N GLY A 41 -6.92 -2.79 -17.32
CA GLY A 41 -7.40 -3.08 -18.67
C GLY A 41 -7.84 -1.85 -19.45
N LEU A 42 -7.44 -0.64 -19.03
CA LEU A 42 -7.85 0.61 -19.67
C LEU A 42 -6.69 1.62 -19.73
N LYS A 43 -6.68 2.43 -20.79
CA LYS A 43 -5.72 3.51 -20.95
C LYS A 43 -6.25 4.80 -20.33
N THR A 44 -5.52 5.34 -19.36
CA THR A 44 -5.85 6.62 -18.72
C THR A 44 -5.28 7.82 -19.50
N ASN A 45 -5.86 9.00 -19.31
CA ASN A 45 -5.34 10.24 -19.86
C ASN A 45 -4.14 10.75 -19.03
N ARG A 46 -3.38 11.71 -19.57
CA ARG A 46 -2.18 12.26 -18.93
C ARG A 46 -2.41 12.88 -17.53
N ASN A 47 -3.64 13.32 -17.26
CA ASN A 47 -4.00 13.98 -16.00
C ASN A 47 -4.54 13.00 -14.93
N SER A 48 -4.49 11.70 -15.20
CA SER A 48 -4.96 10.64 -14.31
C SER A 48 -3.81 9.71 -13.93
N THR A 49 -4.02 8.88 -12.90
CA THR A 49 -3.06 7.86 -12.48
C THR A 49 -2.72 6.96 -13.66
N ASN A 50 -1.44 6.91 -14.00
CA ASN A 50 -0.93 6.12 -15.11
C ASN A 50 -0.04 4.96 -14.68
N TRP A 51 0.19 4.77 -13.37
CA TRP A 51 0.93 3.63 -12.83
C TRP A 51 0.41 3.20 -11.45
N TYR A 52 0.62 1.92 -11.14
CA TYR A 52 0.10 1.24 -9.96
C TYR A 52 1.17 0.31 -9.36
N VAL A 53 1.08 0.08 -8.05
CA VAL A 53 1.87 -0.92 -7.33
C VAL A 53 0.97 -2.06 -6.92
N VAL A 54 1.37 -3.29 -7.23
CA VAL A 54 0.75 -4.51 -6.72
C VAL A 54 1.50 -4.91 -5.46
N ILE A 55 0.83 -4.88 -4.31
CA ILE A 55 1.41 -5.20 -3.00
C ILE A 55 0.49 -6.17 -2.26
N GLY A 56 0.96 -7.40 -2.01
CA GLY A 56 0.12 -8.48 -1.50
C GLY A 56 -1.19 -8.61 -2.29
N ASP A 57 -2.31 -8.54 -1.60
CA ASP A 57 -3.67 -8.58 -2.15
C ASP A 57 -4.24 -7.22 -2.61
N MET A 58 -3.43 -6.17 -2.63
CA MET A 58 -3.85 -4.80 -2.92
C MET A 58 -3.17 -4.23 -4.18
N ILE A 59 -3.89 -3.37 -4.91
CA ILE A 59 -3.34 -2.49 -5.94
C ILE A 59 -3.45 -1.05 -5.47
N ILE A 60 -2.33 -0.31 -5.48
CA ILE A 60 -2.28 1.08 -5.05
C ILE A 60 -1.95 1.98 -6.24
N ALA A 61 -2.80 2.98 -6.48
CA ALA A 61 -2.56 4.03 -7.46
C ALA A 61 -1.32 4.85 -7.09
N GLY A 62 -0.40 5.03 -8.04
CA GLY A 62 0.85 5.76 -7.80
C GLY A 62 0.65 7.20 -7.33
N CYS A 63 -0.42 7.88 -7.78
CA CYS A 63 -0.75 9.24 -7.35
C CYS A 63 -1.26 9.33 -5.91
N GLN A 64 -1.62 8.21 -5.29
CA GLN A 64 -2.04 8.16 -3.90
C GLN A 64 -0.86 7.86 -2.98
N ILE A 65 0.31 7.45 -3.49
CA ILE A 65 1.46 7.08 -2.67
C ILE A 65 2.18 8.33 -2.18
N HIS A 66 2.18 8.54 -0.86
CA HIS A 66 2.93 9.62 -0.21
C HIS A 66 4.37 9.17 0.12
N TYR A 67 4.52 8.00 0.74
CA TYR A 67 5.82 7.37 1.01
C TYR A 67 5.79 5.88 0.71
N ALA A 68 6.95 5.34 0.33
CA ALA A 68 7.20 3.90 0.20
C ALA A 68 8.54 3.55 0.86
N MET A 69 8.49 2.84 1.99
CA MET A 69 9.66 2.49 2.79
C MET A 69 9.91 0.98 2.71
N ARG A 70 11.11 0.57 2.32
CA ARG A 70 11.49 -0.84 2.41
C ARG A 70 11.55 -1.25 3.88
N ALA A 71 10.86 -2.32 4.24
CA ALA A 71 10.84 -2.82 5.61
C ALA A 71 10.59 -4.33 5.59
N ASP A 72 11.34 -5.09 6.39
CA ASP A 72 11.17 -6.55 6.46
C ASP A 72 10.03 -6.96 7.41
N ARG A 73 9.62 -6.05 8.31
CA ARG A 73 8.58 -6.26 9.31
C ARG A 73 7.91 -4.95 9.71
N PHE A 74 6.71 -5.05 10.27
CA PHE A 74 6.02 -3.98 10.97
C PHE A 74 5.49 -4.48 12.33
N ASN A 75 5.15 -3.56 13.23
CA ASN A 75 4.45 -3.91 14.47
C ASN A 75 2.94 -3.89 14.20
N PRO A 76 2.23 -5.04 14.26
CA PRO A 76 0.79 -5.09 14.04
C PRO A 76 -0.01 -4.56 15.24
N LYS A 77 0.63 -4.38 16.40
CA LYS A 77 -0.01 -3.81 17.58
C LYS A 77 0.10 -2.29 17.53
N PRO A 78 -1.00 -1.54 17.75
CA PRO A 78 -0.92 -0.09 17.86
C PRO A 78 0.03 0.31 18.98
N SER A 79 0.67 1.48 18.85
CA SER A 79 1.44 2.03 19.95
C SER A 79 0.52 2.23 21.16
N GLN A 80 0.99 1.78 22.33
CA GLN A 80 0.22 1.81 23.56
C GLN A 80 -0.08 3.25 24.02
N ALA A 81 0.76 4.20 23.63
CA ALA A 81 0.68 5.61 23.98
C ALA A 81 1.06 6.50 22.80
N VAL A 82 0.34 7.60 22.60
CA VAL A 82 0.74 8.72 21.73
C VAL A 82 0.67 10.00 22.52
N GLU A 83 1.70 10.83 22.36
CA GLU A 83 1.69 12.19 22.87
C GLU A 83 0.94 13.08 21.88
N ILE A 84 -0.15 13.69 22.34
CA ILE A 84 -0.94 14.68 21.59
C ILE A 84 -0.75 16.01 22.29
N ASP A 85 -0.17 16.98 21.59
CA ASP A 85 -0.15 18.36 22.06
C ASP A 85 -1.48 19.04 21.65
N HIS A 86 -2.30 19.40 22.64
CA HIS A 86 -3.59 20.08 22.45
C HIS A 86 -3.75 21.20 23.49
N ASP A 87 -4.06 22.41 23.04
CA ASP A 87 -4.23 23.61 23.89
C ASP A 87 -3.05 23.86 24.86
N GLY A 88 -1.81 23.68 24.39
CA GLY A 88 -0.61 23.87 25.20
C GLY A 88 -0.40 22.81 26.28
N LYS A 89 -1.18 21.73 26.27
CA LYS A 89 -1.03 20.58 27.15
C LYS A 89 -0.60 19.37 26.33
N ARG A 90 0.40 18.65 26.86
CA ARG A 90 0.79 17.34 26.35
C ARG A 90 -0.09 16.28 27.01
N LEU A 91 -0.92 15.63 26.21
CA LEU A 91 -1.78 14.53 26.61
C LEU A 91 -1.17 13.21 26.15
N VAL A 92 -1.15 12.21 27.01
CA VAL A 92 -0.85 10.84 26.61
C VAL A 92 -2.18 10.14 26.37
N THR A 93 -2.48 9.81 25.12
CA THR A 93 -3.64 8.96 24.82
C THR A 93 -3.22 7.51 24.74
N GLU A 94 -3.97 6.65 25.44
CA GLU A 94 -3.95 5.23 25.18
C GLU A 94 -4.74 4.97 23.88
N ASN A 95 -4.25 4.05 23.03
CA ASN A 95 -4.83 3.70 21.71
C ASN A 95 -4.53 4.66 20.55
N ALA A 96 -3.27 4.70 20.12
CA ALA A 96 -2.90 5.28 18.84
C ALA A 96 -3.74 4.70 17.69
N ILE A 97 -4.48 5.54 16.97
CA ILE A 97 -5.18 5.13 15.75
C ILE A 97 -4.21 5.26 14.58
N THR A 98 -3.16 4.43 14.53
CA THR A 98 -2.41 4.22 13.29
C THR A 98 -2.46 2.74 12.99
N ARG A 99 -3.21 2.40 11.95
CA ARG A 99 -3.42 1.02 11.54
C ARG A 99 -2.72 0.79 10.21
N ILE A 100 -1.87 -0.21 10.21
CA ILE A 100 -1.15 -0.70 9.03
C ILE A 100 -1.88 -1.95 8.57
N TYR A 101 -2.38 -1.94 7.34
CA TYR A 101 -3.00 -3.10 6.72
C TYR A 101 -1.92 -4.10 6.32
N ASN A 102 -2.11 -5.38 6.63
CA ASN A 102 -1.20 -6.45 6.21
C ASN A 102 -1.70 -7.08 4.90
N ALA A 103 -1.21 -6.59 3.77
CA ALA A 103 -1.64 -7.03 2.44
C ALA A 103 -1.20 -8.48 2.11
N ASP A 104 -0.22 -9.03 2.82
CA ASP A 104 0.18 -10.43 2.66
C ASP A 104 -0.75 -11.40 3.43
N ALA A 105 -1.60 -10.90 4.34
CA ALA A 105 -2.31 -11.74 5.32
C ALA A 105 -3.30 -12.72 4.69
N SER A 106 -3.95 -12.35 3.59
CA SER A 106 -4.91 -13.22 2.90
C SER A 106 -4.23 -14.35 2.11
N GLY A 107 -2.92 -14.25 1.86
CA GLY A 107 -2.19 -15.16 0.97
C GLY A 107 -2.54 -14.99 -0.51
N LEU A 108 -3.39 -14.02 -0.86
CA LEU A 108 -3.71 -13.67 -2.23
C LEU A 108 -2.66 -12.72 -2.79
N THR A 109 -2.47 -12.77 -4.10
CA THR A 109 -1.77 -11.73 -4.84
C THR A 109 -2.78 -11.02 -5.73
N ALA A 110 -2.82 -9.69 -5.66
CA ALA A 110 -3.62 -8.91 -6.57
C ALA A 110 -3.17 -9.19 -8.02
N TYR A 111 -4.10 -9.70 -8.82
CA TYR A 111 -3.82 -10.12 -10.19
C TYR A 111 -3.74 -8.89 -11.11
N VAL A 112 -2.67 -8.82 -11.89
CA VAL A 112 -2.56 -7.89 -13.03
C VAL A 112 -2.30 -8.71 -14.29
N GLY A 113 -2.83 -8.27 -15.42
CA GLY A 113 -2.71 -9.00 -16.69
C GLY A 113 -1.29 -8.94 -17.22
N ILE A 114 -0.39 -9.78 -16.73
CA ILE A 114 0.96 -9.90 -17.27
C ILE A 114 0.87 -10.75 -18.53
N ASP A 115 0.85 -10.12 -19.70
CA ASP A 115 1.11 -10.84 -20.95
C ASP A 115 2.58 -11.27 -20.94
N GLN A 116 2.86 -12.57 -20.75
CA GLN A 116 4.22 -13.14 -20.72
C GLN A 116 4.92 -13.13 -22.11
N ARG A 117 4.57 -12.23 -23.01
CA ARG A 117 5.14 -12.14 -24.37
C ARG A 117 6.31 -11.16 -24.43
N SER A 118 7.41 -11.46 -23.76
CA SER A 118 8.68 -10.77 -24.06
C SER A 118 9.93 -11.62 -23.90
N ASP A 119 9.83 -12.95 -24.08
CA ASP A 119 11.00 -13.85 -24.02
C ASP A 119 11.24 -14.68 -25.28
N LYS A 120 10.77 -14.19 -26.44
CA LYS A 120 11.16 -14.74 -27.74
C LYS A 120 11.61 -13.64 -28.70
N ARG A 121 12.84 -13.18 -28.49
CA ARG A 121 13.69 -12.65 -29.56
C ARG A 121 15.03 -13.38 -29.47
N GLU A 122 15.07 -14.55 -30.11
CA GLU A 122 16.28 -15.11 -30.74
C GLU A 122 16.07 -15.07 -32.24
#